data_AF-A0A0E3JBK6-F1
#
_entry.id   AF-A0A0E3JBK6-F1
#
_cell.length_a   1.000
_cell.length_b   1.000
_cell.length_c   1.000
_cell.angle_alpha   90.00
_cell.angle_beta   90.00
_cell.angle_gamma   90.00
#
_symmetry.space_group_name_H-M   'P 1'
#
loop_
_entity.id
_entity.type
_entity.pdbx_description
1 polymer ?
#
loop_
_entity_poly.entity_id
_entity_poly.type
_entity_poly.pdbx_seq_one_letter_code
_entity_poly.pdbx_strand_id
1 'polypeptide(L)'
;MKKRILHLPVKKIYFDQIKSGEKPDEYRLVTDYWIKRLEGREYDEVHVKCGYPKAGDMSRIEIRPWRGFSRNVITHPHFGDYPVEVFAIHVN
;
A
#
# COMPACT_ATOMS: atom_id res chain seq x y z
N MET A 1 -20.54 -5.19 -11.73
CA MET A 1 -20.43 -4.60 -10.37
C MET A 1 -19.26 -3.63 -10.33
N LYS A 2 -19.35 -2.58 -9.51
CA LYS A 2 -18.24 -1.63 -9.31
C LYS A 2 -17.17 -2.28 -8.43
N LYS A 3 -15.92 -2.28 -8.86
CA LYS A 3 -14.79 -2.84 -8.10
C LYS A 3 -14.56 -2.05 -6.80
N ARG A 4 -14.28 -2.76 -5.70
CA ARG A 4 -13.76 -2.22 -4.44
C ARG A 4 -12.26 -2.10 -4.56
N ILE A 5 -11.76 -0.87 -4.47
CA ILE A 5 -10.36 -0.58 -4.71
C ILE A 5 -9.73 0.04 -3.47
N LEU A 6 -8.62 -0.51 -3.02
CA LEU A 6 -7.75 0.13 -2.04
C LEU A 6 -6.74 1.02 -2.77
N HIS A 7 -6.81 2.33 -2.56
CA HIS A 7 -5.85 3.28 -3.13
C HIS A 7 -4.70 3.56 -2.16
N LEU A 8 -3.46 3.32 -2.60
CA LEU A 8 -2.23 3.51 -1.83
C LEU A 8 -1.34 4.56 -2.52
N PRO A 9 -1.42 5.85 -2.17
CA PRO A 9 -0.46 6.85 -2.65
C PRO A 9 0.88 6.65 -1.93
N VAL A 10 1.95 6.49 -2.69
CA VAL A 10 3.31 6.22 -2.19
C VAL A 10 4.32 7.21 -2.79
N LYS A 11 5.47 7.37 -2.13
CA LYS A 11 6.60 8.12 -2.70
C LYS A 11 7.13 7.42 -3.95
N LYS A 12 7.70 8.18 -4.90
CA LYS A 12 8.22 7.66 -6.17
C LYS A 12 9.18 6.48 -5.99
N ILE A 13 10.09 6.56 -5.01
CA ILE A 13 11.05 5.48 -4.73
C ILE A 13 10.36 4.13 -4.46
N TYR A 14 9.26 4.11 -3.70
CA TYR A 14 8.53 2.87 -3.42
C TYR A 14 7.64 2.47 -4.57
N PHE A 15 7.07 3.43 -5.29
CA PHE A 15 6.33 3.12 -6.50
C PHE A 15 7.22 2.37 -7.51
N ASP A 16 8.44 2.86 -7.72
CA ASP A 16 9.38 2.24 -8.65
C ASP A 16 9.80 0.85 -8.17
N GLN A 17 10.05 0.65 -6.86
CA GLN A 17 10.35 -0.67 -6.27
C GLN A 17 9.16 -1.66 -6.34
N ILE A 18 7.93 -1.17 -6.18
CA ILE A 18 6.72 -2.01 -6.33
C ILE A 18 6.51 -2.36 -7.80
N LYS A 19 6.73 -1.39 -8.70
CA LYS A 19 6.64 -1.59 -10.15
C LYS A 19 7.65 -2.61 -10.66
N SER A 20 8.89 -2.59 -10.13
CA SER A 20 9.93 -3.58 -10.47
C SER A 20 9.71 -4.96 -9.84
N GLY A 21 8.86 -5.07 -8.83
CA GLY A 21 8.62 -6.32 -8.09
C GLY A 21 9.53 -6.52 -6.87
N GLU A 22 10.51 -5.64 -6.65
CA GLU A 22 11.47 -5.75 -5.55
C GLU A 22 10.84 -5.55 -4.16
N LYS A 23 9.76 -4.76 -4.09
CA LYS A 23 9.05 -4.49 -2.84
C LYS A 23 7.78 -5.34 -2.75
N PRO A 24 7.75 -6.40 -1.92
CA PRO A 24 6.58 -7.28 -1.80
C PRO A 24 5.41 -6.62 -1.08
N ASP A 25 5.70 -5.72 -0.13
CA ASP A 25 4.71 -5.12 0.75
C ASP A 25 4.80 -3.60 0.79
N GLU A 26 3.64 -2.93 0.81
CA GLU A 26 3.52 -1.53 1.20
C GLU A 26 3.20 -1.44 2.69
N TYR A 27 4.03 -0.70 3.44
CA TYR A 27 3.91 -0.60 4.90
C TYR A 27 3.10 0.62 5.32
N ARG A 28 2.15 0.43 6.23
CA ARG A 28 1.37 1.50 6.85
C ARG A 28 1.34 1.32 8.36
N LEU A 29 1.63 2.38 9.10
CA LEU A 29 1.50 2.37 10.56
C LEU A 29 0.10 1.90 10.97
N VAL A 30 0.03 1.09 12.03
CA VAL A 30 -1.24 0.69 12.63
C VAL A 30 -1.86 1.91 13.32
N THR A 31 -2.76 2.58 12.60
CA THR A 31 -3.53 3.73 13.10
C THR A 31 -5.01 3.47 12.88
N ASP A 32 -5.89 4.16 13.61
CA ASP A 32 -7.35 4.05 13.45
C ASP A 32 -7.81 4.24 12.01
N TYR A 33 -7.10 5.08 11.25
CA TYR A 33 -7.36 5.29 9.84
C TYR A 33 -7.14 4.03 8.99
N TRP A 34 -6.03 3.32 9.21
CA TRP A 34 -5.72 2.10 8.47
C TRP A 34 -6.48 0.89 8.98
N ILE A 35 -6.72 0.80 10.30
CA ILE A 35 -7.57 -0.23 10.90
C ILE A 35 -8.94 -0.27 10.22
N LYS A 36 -9.63 0.89 10.14
CA LYS A 36 -10.96 0.99 9.51
C LYS A 36 -11.00 0.59 8.04
N ARG A 37 -9.85 0.64 7.36
CA ARG A 37 -9.70 0.35 5.93
C ARG A 37 -9.23 -1.07 5.66
N LEU A 38 -8.60 -1.74 6.61
CA LEU A 38 -7.99 -3.05 6.37
C LEU A 38 -8.69 -4.14 7.18
N GLU A 39 -8.93 -3.94 8.47
CA GLU A 39 -9.53 -4.97 9.31
C GLU A 39 -11.01 -5.18 8.97
N GLY A 40 -11.39 -6.43 8.71
CA GLY A 40 -12.74 -6.80 8.27
C GLY A 40 -13.12 -6.27 6.89
N ARG A 41 -12.13 -5.86 6.07
CA ARG A 41 -12.35 -5.34 4.72
C ARG A 41 -11.71 -6.24 3.67
N GLU A 42 -12.46 -6.48 2.61
CA GLU A 42 -11.99 -7.17 1.41
C GLU A 42 -12.10 -6.22 0.21
N TYR A 43 -11.08 -6.28 -0.64
CA TYR A 43 -10.99 -5.50 -1.87
C TYR A 43 -10.84 -6.44 -3.06
N ASP A 44 -11.10 -5.91 -4.25
CA ASP A 44 -10.85 -6.64 -5.48
C ASP A 44 -9.44 -6.27 -6.02
N GLU A 45 -9.02 -5.02 -5.82
CA GLU A 45 -7.74 -4.49 -6.31
C GLU A 45 -7.07 -3.54 -5.32
N VAL A 46 -5.74 -3.48 -5.41
CA VAL A 46 -4.89 -2.43 -4.85
C VAL A 46 -4.38 -1.56 -5.98
N HIS A 47 -4.64 -0.26 -5.91
CA HIS A 47 -4.10 0.73 -6.84
C HIS A 47 -3.00 1.50 -6.13
N VAL A 48 -1.75 1.12 -6.40
CA VAL A 48 -0.58 1.83 -5.89
C VAL A 48 -0.32 3.03 -6.80
N LYS A 49 -0.35 4.23 -6.22
CA LYS A 49 -0.23 5.49 -6.96
C LYS A 49 1.10 6.16 -6.65
N CYS A 50 1.82 6.59 -7.67
CA CYS A 50 2.98 7.44 -7.50
C CYS A 50 2.53 8.85 -7.10
N GLY A 51 2.48 9.15 -5.79
CA GLY A 51 1.90 10.37 -5.25
C GLY A 51 0.39 10.49 -5.53
N TYR A 52 -0.04 11.66 -6.00
CA TYR A 52 -1.43 11.98 -6.32
C TYR A 52 -1.58 12.31 -7.81
N PRO A 53 -1.65 11.30 -8.69
CA PRO A 53 -1.78 11.51 -10.12
C PRO A 53 -3.09 12.21 -10.48
N LYS A 54 -3.09 12.97 -11.57
CA LYS A 54 -4.31 13.54 -12.15
C LYS A 54 -5.24 12.41 -12.59
N ALA A 55 -6.54 12.69 -12.66
CA ALA A 55 -7.51 11.73 -13.18
C ALA A 55 -7.10 11.25 -14.58
N GLY A 56 -7.06 9.94 -14.78
CA GLY A 56 -6.69 9.31 -16.05
C GLY A 56 -5.19 9.09 -16.29
N ASP A 57 -4.29 9.57 -15.42
CA ASP A 57 -2.86 9.31 -15.56
C ASP A 57 -2.48 7.91 -15.07
N MET A 58 -2.76 6.91 -15.92
CA MET A 58 -2.50 5.50 -15.67
C MET A 58 -1.01 5.17 -15.61
N SER A 59 -0.13 6.01 -16.17
CA SER A 59 1.33 5.78 -16.15
C SER A 59 1.91 5.79 -14.73
N ARG A 60 1.18 6.41 -13.79
CA ARG A 60 1.53 6.58 -12.38
C ARG A 60 0.71 5.71 -11.44
N ILE A 61 0.03 4.69 -11.97
CA ILE A 61 -0.82 3.78 -11.21
C ILE A 61 -0.43 2.34 -11.56
N GLU A 62 0.01 1.58 -10.56
CA GLU A 62 0.14 0.13 -10.67
C GLU A 62 -1.12 -0.50 -10.06
N ILE A 63 -1.77 -1.37 -10.84
CA ILE A 63 -2.94 -2.13 -10.40
C ILE A 63 -2.47 -3.54 -10.05
N ARG A 64 -2.79 -3.98 -8.84
CA ARG A 64 -2.49 -5.31 -8.32
C ARG A 64 -3.77 -5.95 -7.79
N PRO A 65 -3.93 -7.28 -7.86
CA PRO A 65 -5.01 -7.95 -7.16
C PRO A 65 -4.84 -7.73 -5.65
N TRP A 66 -5.94 -7.58 -4.92
CA TRP A 66 -5.89 -7.63 -3.46
C TRP A 66 -5.49 -9.03 -3.01
N ARG A 67 -4.46 -9.12 -2.17
CA ARG A 67 -3.95 -10.38 -1.61
C ARG A 67 -3.96 -10.40 -0.09
N GLY A 68 -4.59 -9.41 0.54
CA GLY A 68 -4.59 -9.24 1.99
C GLY A 68 -3.40 -8.43 2.51
N PHE A 69 -3.19 -8.54 3.81
CA PHE A 69 -2.11 -7.90 4.53
C PHE A 69 -1.72 -8.75 5.75
N SER A 70 -0.53 -8.52 6.29
CA SER A 70 -0.11 -9.02 7.61
C SER A 70 0.21 -7.88 8.57
N ARG A 71 0.34 -8.19 9.87
CA ARG A 71 0.84 -7.25 10.89
C ARG A 71 2.26 -7.63 11.26
N ASN A 72 3.18 -6.69 11.11
CA ASN A 72 4.60 -6.87 11.37
C ASN A 72 5.11 -5.76 12.29
N VAL A 73 6.18 -6.04 13.04
CA VAL A 73 6.96 -5.01 13.72
C VAL A 73 8.24 -4.79 12.94
N ILE A 74 8.49 -3.56 12.49
CA ILE A 74 9.67 -3.21 11.69
C ILE A 74 10.33 -1.93 12.20
N THR A 75 11.64 -1.82 11.99
CA THR A 75 12.35 -0.52 12.02
C THR A 75 12.49 -0.05 10.58
N HIS A 76 12.05 1.18 10.29
CA HIS A 76 12.03 1.68 8.92
C HIS A 76 12.34 3.18 8.88
N PRO A 77 13.26 3.67 8.01
CA PRO A 77 13.72 5.05 8.02
C PRO A 77 12.63 6.12 7.95
N HIS A 78 11.48 5.82 7.33
CA HIS A 78 10.34 6.75 7.30
C HIS A 78 9.46 6.78 8.54
N PHE A 79 9.54 5.77 9.40
CA PHE A 79 8.78 5.71 10.65
C PHE A 79 9.63 6.07 11.88
N GLY A 80 10.95 6.23 11.68
CA GLY A 80 11.91 6.55 12.72
C GLY A 80 12.79 5.35 13.07
N ASP A 81 13.64 5.53 14.07
CA ASP A 81 14.70 4.58 14.44
C ASP A 81 14.21 3.49 15.41
N TYR A 82 12.96 3.57 15.87
CA TYR A 82 12.37 2.62 16.80
C TYR A 82 11.49 1.60 16.06
N PRO A 83 11.41 0.34 16.56
CA PRO A 83 10.46 -0.63 16.04
C PRO A 83 9.03 -0.12 16.18
N VAL A 84 8.26 -0.22 15.11
CA VAL A 84 6.85 0.16 15.05
C VAL A 84 6.01 -0.96 14.45
N GLU A 85 4.76 -1.06 14.90
CA GLU A 85 3.82 -1.99 14.30
C GLU A 85 3.21 -1.41 13.02
N VAL A 86 3.20 -2.21 11.96
CA VAL A 86 2.70 -1.84 10.64
C VAL A 86 1.80 -2.93 10.07
N PHE A 87 0.86 -2.50 9.23
CA PHE A 87 0.27 -3.34 8.22
C PHE A 87 1.24 -3.48 7.05
N ALA A 88 1.55 -4.71 6.66
CA ALA A 88 2.27 -5.05 5.44
C ALA A 88 1.26 -5.50 4.37
N ILE A 89 0.89 -4.58 3.49
CA ILE A 89 -0.11 -4.80 2.45
C ILE A 89 0.57 -5.43 1.24
N HIS A 90 0.16 -6.63 0.85
CA HIS A 90 0.78 -7.39 -0.22
C HIS A 90 0.53 -6.73 -1.58
N VAL A 91 1.60 -6.31 -2.25
CA VAL A 91 1.57 -5.58 -3.54
C VAL A 91 2.35 -6.26 -4.66
N ASN A 92 3.10 -7.33 -4.38
CA ASN A 92 3.70 -8.20 -5.41
C ASN A 92 3.63 -9.69 -5.04
#